data_AF-A0A3M4VQM7-F1
#
_entry.id   AF-A0A3M4VQM7-F1
#
_cell.length_a   1.000
_cell.length_b   1.000
_cell.length_c   1.000
_cell.angle_alpha   90.00
_cell.angle_beta   90.00
_cell.angle_gamma   90.00
#
_symmetry.space_group_name_H-M   'P 1'
#
loop_
_entity.id
_entity.type
_entity.pdbx_description
1 polymer ?
#
loop_
_entity_poly.entity_id
_entity_poly.type
_entity_poly.pdbx_seq_one_letter_code
_entity_poly.pdbx_strand_id
1 'polypeptide(L)' 'GRPVLEDNDPFLTQWVEKVAVWIEEGRTPYVFLHTPDNLKAPDLAQRFHGFLMARLPGLPPLPELDRGPQVEQLGLL' A
#
# COMPACT_ATOMS: atom_id res chain seq x y z
N GLY A 1 2.57 -9.83 1.04
CA GLY A 1 3.68 -9.05 1.64
C GLY A 1 4.35 -9.86 2.72
N ARG A 2 5.60 -9.59 3.03
CA ARG A 2 6.35 -10.21 4.12
C ARG A 2 6.06 -9.50 5.45
N PRO A 3 6.25 -10.18 6.62
CA PRO A 3 5.96 -9.59 7.93
C PRO A 3 6.87 -8.40 8.32
N VAL A 4 8.11 -8.38 7.81
CA VAL A 4 9.00 -7.22 7.90
C VAL A 4 8.69 -6.31 6.72
N LEU A 5 8.38 -5.03 6.96
CA LEU A 5 7.86 -4.14 5.92
C LEU A 5 8.91 -3.87 4.86
N GLU A 6 10.13 -3.60 5.29
CA GLU A 6 11.29 -3.24 4.46
C GLU A 6 11.68 -4.38 3.51
N ASP A 7 11.47 -5.63 3.91
CA ASP A 7 11.70 -6.80 3.06
C ASP A 7 10.78 -6.83 1.82
N ASN A 8 9.72 -6.01 1.81
CA ASN A 8 8.83 -5.88 0.66
C ASN A 8 9.35 -4.89 -0.39
N ASP A 9 10.29 -4.00 -0.05
CA ASP A 9 10.68 -2.87 -0.91
C ASP A 9 11.07 -3.27 -2.33
N PRO A 10 11.90 -4.30 -2.55
CA PRO A 10 12.27 -4.70 -3.92
C PRO A 10 11.06 -5.11 -4.76
N PHE A 11 10.06 -5.72 -4.13
CA PHE A 11 8.82 -6.13 -4.78
C PHE A 11 7.88 -4.94 -4.98
N LEU A 12 7.79 -4.03 -4.00
CA LEU A 12 7.00 -2.81 -4.11
C LEU A 12 7.49 -1.94 -5.27
N THR A 13 8.80 -1.74 -5.42
CA THR A 13 9.38 -0.94 -6.51
C THR A 13 8.95 -1.46 -7.89
N GLN A 14 8.97 -2.77 -8.10
CA GLN A 14 8.54 -3.37 -9.37
C GLN A 14 7.05 -3.10 -9.67
N TRP A 15 6.19 -3.24 -8.66
CA TRP A 15 4.76 -2.99 -8.81
C TRP A 15 4.41 -1.50 -8.93
N VAL A 16 5.14 -0.63 -8.24
CA VAL A 16 4.99 0.82 -8.36
C VAL A 16 5.22 1.25 -9.79
N GLU A 17 6.28 0.75 -10.44
CA GLU A 17 6.53 1.11 -11.83
C GLU A 17 5.40 0.64 -12.75
N LYS A 18 4.91 -0.60 -12.56
CA LYS A 18 3.80 -1.12 -13.36
C LYS A 18 2.53 -0.30 -13.20
N VAL A 19 2.18 0.07 -11.97
CA VAL A 19 0.99 0.86 -11.66
C VAL A 19 1.14 2.29 -12.16
N ALA A 20 2.33 2.88 -12.05
CA ALA A 20 2.60 4.22 -12.57
C ALA A 20 2.38 4.28 -14.10
N VAL A 21 2.91 3.30 -14.84
CA VAL A 21 2.68 3.19 -16.30
C VAL A 21 1.18 3.09 -16.61
N TRP A 22 0.42 2.28 -15.87
CA TRP A 22 -1.03 2.20 -16.08
C TRP A 22 -1.76 3.52 -15.83
N ILE A 23 -1.35 4.29 -14.81
CA ILE A 23 -1.92 5.62 -14.54
C ILE A 23 -1.58 6.58 -15.68
N GLU A 24 -0.33 6.57 -16.16
CA GLU A 24 0.14 7.39 -17.29
C GLU A 24 -0.60 7.04 -18.60
N GLU A 25 -1.02 5.78 -18.78
CA GLU A 25 -1.91 5.32 -19.86
C GLU A 25 -3.37 5.79 -19.70
N GLY A 26 -3.71 6.50 -18.62
CA GLY A 26 -5.06 6.99 -18.34
C GLY A 26 -5.97 5.98 -17.64
N ARG A 27 -5.42 4.91 -17.03
CA ARG A 27 -6.19 3.93 -16.27
C ARG A 27 -6.36 4.35 -14.81
N THR A 28 -7.33 3.75 -14.13
CA THR A 28 -7.62 3.95 -12.70
C THR A 28 -7.52 2.61 -11.94
N PRO A 29 -6.29 2.14 -11.66
CA PRO A 29 -6.09 0.84 -11.03
C PRO A 29 -6.54 0.82 -9.56
N TYR A 30 -7.14 -0.29 -9.13
CA TYR A 30 -7.39 -0.61 -7.73
C TYR A 30 -6.34 -1.61 -7.25
N VAL A 31 -5.58 -1.24 -6.21
CA VAL A 31 -4.46 -2.05 -5.70
C VAL A 31 -4.80 -2.53 -4.28
N PHE A 32 -4.74 -3.86 -4.07
CA PHE A 32 -4.96 -4.50 -2.77
C PHE A 32 -3.66 -5.16 -2.31
N LEU A 33 -3.28 -4.93 -1.05
CA LEU A 33 -2.06 -5.47 -0.44
C LEU A 33 -2.43 -6.31 0.77
N HIS A 34 -1.70 -7.41 1.00
CA HIS A 34 -1.92 -8.33 2.11
C HIS A 34 -0.60 -8.69 2.79
N THR A 35 -0.64 -9.01 4.09
CA THR A 35 0.43 -9.71 4.83
C THR A 35 -0.13 -11.04 5.36
N PRO A 36 0.69 -12.04 5.75
CA PRO A 36 0.19 -13.34 6.19
C PRO A 36 -0.89 -13.28 7.28
N ASP A 37 -0.79 -12.31 8.18
CA ASP A 37 -1.69 -12.06 9.31
C ASP A 37 -2.60 -10.83 9.12
N ASN A 38 -2.49 -10.12 8.00
CA ASN A 38 -3.11 -8.84 7.67
C ASN A 38 -2.80 -7.66 8.61
N LEU A 39 -2.10 -7.85 9.73
CA LEU A 39 -1.85 -6.79 10.72
C LEU A 39 -1.12 -5.60 10.10
N LYS A 40 -0.14 -5.87 9.24
CA LYS A 40 0.67 -4.84 8.57
C LYS A 40 0.24 -4.53 7.14
N ALA A 41 -0.89 -5.06 6.69
CA ALA A 41 -1.42 -4.75 5.36
C ALA A 41 -1.69 -3.23 5.16
N PRO A 42 -2.26 -2.49 6.15
CA PRO A 42 -2.46 -1.05 6.02
C PRO A 42 -1.14 -0.26 5.93
N ASP A 43 -0.10 -0.70 6.65
CA ASP A 43 1.21 -0.05 6.62
C ASP A 43 1.92 -0.31 5.29
N LEU A 44 1.79 -1.54 4.77
CA LEU A 44 2.30 -1.90 3.46
C LEU A 44 1.62 -1.09 2.34
N ALA A 45 0.31 -0.83 2.46
CA ALA A 45 -0.43 0.00 1.53
C ALA A 45 0.01 1.47 1.57
N GLN A 46 0.20 2.04 2.75
CA GLN A 46 0.74 3.39 2.90
C GLN A 46 2.15 3.49 2.31
N ARG A 47 3.00 2.49 2.55
CA ARG A 47 4.36 2.43 2.00
C ARG A 47 4.37 2.36 0.48
N PHE A 48 3.53 1.50 -0.12
CA PHE A 48 3.35 1.43 -1.57
C PHE A 48 2.89 2.78 -2.14
N HIS A 49 1.91 3.42 -1.51
CA HIS A 49 1.42 4.74 -1.95
C HIS A 49 2.50 5.81 -1.85
N GLY A 50 3.31 5.81 -0.80
CA GLY A 50 4.44 6.73 -0.66
C GLY A 50 5.46 6.59 -1.79
N PHE A 51 5.81 5.35 -2.17
CA PHE A 51 6.69 5.11 -3.32
C PHE A 51 6.02 5.54 -4.64
N LEU A 52 4.72 5.30 -4.79
CA LEU A 52 3.98 5.71 -5.98
C LEU A 52 3.90 7.23 -6.11
N MET A 53 3.69 7.97 -5.01
CA MET A 53 3.75 9.44 -5.00
C MET A 53 5.15 9.96 -5.33
N ALA A 54 6.21 9.29 -4.86
CA ALA A 54 7.57 9.66 -5.23
C ALA A 54 7.83 9.48 -6.74
N ARG A 55 7.26 8.43 -7.35
CA ARG A 55 7.32 8.17 -8.80
C ARG A 55 6.37 9.07 -9.62
N LEU A 56 5.27 9.52 -9.02
CA LEU A 56 4.25 10.38 -9.61
C LEU A 56 3.97 11.59 -8.70
N PRO A 57 4.78 12.66 -8.74
CA PRO A 57 4.67 13.80 -7.81
C PRO A 57 3.32 14.55 -7.84
N GLY A 58 2.48 14.35 -8.86
CA GLY A 58 1.14 14.91 -8.95
C GLY A 58 0.04 14.03 -8.35
N LEU A 59 0.36 12.82 -7.86
CA LEU A 59 -0.61 11.93 -7.23
C LEU A 59 -0.95 12.45 -5.82
N PRO A 60 -2.23 12.63 -5.48
CA PRO A 60 -2.62 13.10 -4.16
C PRO A 60 -2.27 12.06 -3.07
N PRO A 61 -2.05 12.49 -1.82
CA PRO A 61 -1.91 11.59 -0.69
C PRO A 61 -3.20 10.78 -0.48
N LEU A 62 -3.08 9.61 0.16
CA LEU A 62 -4.25 8.88 0.65
C LEU A 62 -5.00 9.75 1.68
N PRO A 63 -6.34 9.69 1.69
CA PRO A 63 -7.10 10.38 2.72
C PRO A 63 -6.76 9.81 4.10
N GLU A 64 -6.65 10.69 5.10
CA GLU A 64 -6.63 10.27 6.49
C GLU A 64 -8.02 9.73 6.85
N LEU A 65 -8.07 8.48 7.30
CA LEU A 65 -9.28 7.85 7.80
C LEU A 65 -9.35 8.03 9.31
N ASP A 66 -10.48 8.48 9.83
CA ASP A 66 -10.77 8.37 11.25
C ASP A 66 -10.99 6.89 11.59
N ARG A 67 -9.96 6.25 12.14
CA ARG A 67 -9.98 4.81 12.47
C ARG A 67 -10.57 4.55 13.86
N GLY A 68 -10.97 5.59 14.60
CA GLY A 68 -11.29 5.44 16.02
C GLY A 68 -10.09 4.92 16.83
N PRO A 69 -10.30 4.43 18.06
CA PRO A 69 -9.23 3.85 18.85
C PRO A 69 -8.68 2.58 18.19
N GLN A 70 -7.37 2.36 18.28
CA GLN A 70 -6.74 1.11 17.86
C GLN A 70 -7.35 -0.03 18.69
N VAL A 71 -8.04 -0.94 18.01
CA VAL A 71 -8.56 -2.18 18.60
C VAL A 71 -7.68 -3.34 18.16
N GLU A 72 -7.37 -4.24 19.09
CA GLU A 72 -6.67 -5.47 18.74
C GLU A 72 -7.59 -6.33 17.87
N GLN A 73 -7.10 -6.73 16.69
CA GLN A 73 -7.85 -7.61 15.81
C GLN A 73 -7.89 -9.01 16.43
N LEU A 74 -8.99 -9.32 17.10
CA LEU A 74 -9.20 -10.65 17.69
C LEU A 74 -9.29 -11.70 16.58
N GLY A 75 -8.52 -12.77 16.71
CA GLY A 75 -8.66 -13.93 15.84
C GLY A 75 -10.05 -14.54 15.95
N LEU A 76 -10.55 -15.10 14.85
CA LEU A 76 -11.73 -15.96 14.89
C LEU A 76 -11.30 -17.27 15.58
N LEU A 77 -11.76 -17.48 16.81
CA LEU A 77 -11.65 -18.77 17.51
C LEU A 77 -12.59 -19.81 16.89
#